data_AF-A0A673A5H0-F1
#
_entry.id   AF-A0A673A5H0-F1
#
_cell.length_a   1.000
_cell.length_b   1.000
_cell.length_c   1.000
_cell.angle_alpha   90.00
_cell.angle_beta   90.00
_cell.angle_gamma   90.00
#
_symmetry.space_group_name_H-M   'P 1'
#
loop_
_entity.id
_entity.type
_entity.pdbx_description
1 polymer ?
#
loop_
_entity_poly.entity_id
_entity_poly.type
_entity_poly.pdbx_seq_one_letter_code
_entity_poly.pdbx_strand_id
1 'polypeptide(L)'
;LHSCIWQISEIDWCEDNYKHSEHVAEFFNTISSFFFFIISPIMLYLLHPYAKERNLAIHIVWVMMIFVGLFSAYFHMTLSFVGQMLDELSILWVLAVGYAVWFPRKFFPSFIKDRWTFARLVLVLTVITSVSSFVKPTANAYALNCFGLHLLYTLIKALRLAKLSVALWVLAISCWISDRFGCSFWQRLNFCYLHSIWHILIVIAVAYGTTLIAYLDANYEIPYSLPGLQFWPCDKWAVGLPHISVKITLHLLTFACCIS
;
A
#
# COMPACT_ATOMS: atom_id res chain seq x y z
N LEU A 1 5.30 -38.56 10.22
CA LEU A 1 3.88 -38.52 10.63
C LEU A 1 3.63 -37.35 11.61
N HIS A 2 4.03 -36.12 11.24
CA HIS A 2 3.81 -34.89 12.03
C HIS A 2 3.77 -33.65 11.11
N SER A 3 2.89 -33.65 10.10
CA SER A 3 2.90 -32.60 9.07
C SER A 3 1.51 -32.01 8.73
N CYS A 4 0.45 -32.31 9.48
CA CYS A 4 -0.92 -31.92 9.08
C CYS A 4 -1.71 -31.16 10.17
N ILE A 5 -1.17 -30.08 10.73
CA ILE A 5 -1.96 -29.22 11.65
C ILE A 5 -1.98 -27.72 11.24
N TRP A 6 -1.13 -27.25 10.33
CA TRP A 6 -1.02 -25.81 10.05
C TRP A 6 -1.54 -25.32 8.69
N GLN A 7 -1.73 -26.20 7.70
CA GLN A 7 -2.24 -25.80 6.39
C GLN A 7 -3.77 -25.79 6.39
N ILE A 8 -4.37 -24.63 6.69
CA ILE A 8 -5.83 -24.42 6.79
C ILE A 8 -6.28 -23.19 5.99
N SER A 9 -5.36 -22.48 5.31
CA SER A 9 -5.76 -21.38 4.42
C SER A 9 -6.53 -21.89 3.19
N GLU A 10 -7.50 -21.12 2.73
CA GLU A 10 -8.20 -21.41 1.45
C GLU A 10 -7.32 -21.06 0.23
N ILE A 11 -6.25 -20.30 0.47
CA ILE A 11 -5.34 -19.79 -0.55
C ILE A 11 -3.96 -20.43 -0.34
N ASP A 12 -3.48 -21.07 -1.41
CA ASP A 12 -2.12 -21.55 -1.65
C ASP A 12 -1.62 -20.84 -2.91
N TRP A 13 -0.41 -20.27 -2.91
CA TRP A 13 0.17 -19.61 -4.08
C TRP A 13 0.94 -20.60 -4.93
N CYS A 14 1.54 -20.14 -6.03
CA CYS A 14 2.15 -21.06 -6.98
C CYS A 14 3.48 -21.68 -6.50
N GLU A 15 4.13 -21.10 -5.49
CA GLU A 15 5.41 -21.58 -4.94
C GLU A 15 5.24 -22.95 -4.27
N ASP A 16 6.17 -23.87 -4.51
CA ASP A 16 6.12 -25.20 -3.91
C ASP A 16 6.36 -25.16 -2.39
N ASN A 17 5.41 -25.71 -1.64
CA ASN A 17 5.45 -25.75 -0.18
C ASN A 17 6.64 -26.57 0.37
N TYR A 18 7.36 -25.98 1.32
CA TYR A 18 8.51 -26.53 2.05
C TYR A 18 9.68 -26.97 1.17
N LYS A 19 9.74 -26.50 -0.09
CA LYS A 19 10.79 -26.90 -1.04
C LYS A 19 12.19 -26.45 -0.64
N HIS A 20 12.31 -25.28 -0.02
CA HIS A 20 13.58 -24.67 0.35
C HIS A 20 13.86 -24.68 1.86
N SER A 21 12.86 -25.00 2.69
CA SER A 21 12.98 -25.05 4.15
C SER A 21 11.88 -25.93 4.74
N GLU A 22 12.22 -26.75 5.74
CA GLU A 22 11.23 -27.57 6.48
C GLU A 22 10.34 -26.73 7.41
N HIS A 23 10.70 -25.47 7.67
CA HIS A 23 9.99 -24.59 8.61
C HIS A 23 9.20 -23.46 7.95
N VAL A 24 9.44 -23.20 6.66
CA VAL A 24 8.83 -22.09 5.91
C VAL A 24 8.13 -22.70 4.70
N ALA A 25 6.80 -22.58 4.66
CA ALA A 25 6.00 -23.16 3.58
C ALA A 25 6.37 -22.55 2.22
N GLU A 26 6.16 -21.25 2.02
CA GLU A 26 6.54 -20.55 0.78
C GLU A 26 7.74 -19.65 1.05
N PHE A 27 8.95 -20.13 0.77
CA PHE A 27 10.20 -19.50 1.18
C PHE A 27 10.41 -18.13 0.52
N PHE A 28 10.29 -18.04 -0.80
CA PHE A 28 10.53 -16.79 -1.52
C PHE A 28 9.40 -15.79 -1.28
N ASN A 29 8.15 -16.23 -1.17
CA ASN A 29 7.05 -15.37 -0.76
C ASN A 29 7.29 -14.80 0.65
N THR A 30 7.76 -15.61 1.60
CA THR A 30 8.11 -15.14 2.96
C THR A 30 9.27 -14.14 2.94
N ILE A 31 10.36 -14.44 2.22
CA ILE A 31 11.54 -13.57 2.18
C ILE A 31 11.25 -12.24 1.47
N SER A 32 10.48 -12.27 0.40
CA SER A 32 10.11 -11.05 -0.34
C SER A 32 9.23 -10.10 0.49
N SER A 33 8.41 -10.59 1.42
CA SER A 33 7.66 -9.76 2.38
C SER A 33 8.57 -8.93 3.28
N PHE A 34 9.85 -9.30 3.46
CA PHE A 34 10.78 -8.50 4.26
C PHE A 34 11.15 -7.16 3.62
N PHE A 35 10.92 -6.96 2.31
CA PHE A 35 11.13 -5.66 1.66
C PHE A 35 10.27 -4.55 2.29
N PHE A 36 9.13 -4.89 2.88
CA PHE A 36 8.28 -3.94 3.60
C PHE A 36 8.98 -3.34 4.83
N PHE A 37 9.85 -4.10 5.52
CA PHE A 37 10.66 -3.60 6.64
C PHE A 37 11.79 -2.68 6.19
N ILE A 38 12.11 -2.64 4.90
CA ILE A 38 13.13 -1.74 4.34
C ILE A 38 12.46 -0.48 3.81
N ILE A 39 11.49 -0.64 2.91
CA ILE A 39 10.86 0.49 2.21
C ILE A 39 10.00 1.33 3.16
N SER A 40 9.26 0.70 4.08
CA SER A 40 8.32 1.44 4.94
C SER A 40 9.01 2.40 5.90
N PRO A 41 10.09 2.03 6.63
CA PRO A 41 10.84 2.98 7.44
C PRO A 41 11.50 4.11 6.62
N ILE A 42 12.01 3.80 5.42
CA ILE A 42 12.58 4.83 4.53
C ILE A 42 11.50 5.84 4.16
N MET A 43 10.32 5.37 3.75
CA MET A 43 9.22 6.26 3.38
C MET A 43 8.64 7.03 4.56
N LEU A 44 8.60 6.43 5.75
CA LEU A 44 8.25 7.11 7.00
C LEU A 44 9.19 8.30 7.26
N TYR A 45 10.51 8.11 7.08
CA TYR A 45 11.51 9.17 7.19
C TYR A 45 11.33 10.23 6.09
N LEU A 46 11.21 9.81 4.83
CA LEU A 46 11.16 10.70 3.68
C LEU A 46 9.88 11.56 3.63
N LEU A 47 8.75 11.05 4.11
CA LEU A 47 7.48 11.80 4.14
C LEU A 47 7.28 12.61 5.43
N HIS A 48 8.18 12.49 6.41
CA HIS A 48 8.08 13.21 7.69
C HIS A 48 7.93 14.73 7.54
N PRO A 49 8.69 15.43 6.66
CA PRO A 49 8.53 16.88 6.49
C PRO A 49 7.13 17.28 6.01
N TYR A 50 6.55 16.51 5.07
CA TYR A 50 5.18 16.72 4.63
C TYR A 50 4.15 16.38 5.71
N ALA A 51 4.37 15.30 6.47
CA ALA A 51 3.49 14.92 7.57
C ALA A 51 3.41 16.01 8.65
N LYS A 52 4.51 16.72 8.93
CA LYS A 52 4.54 17.85 9.87
C LYS A 52 3.67 19.01 9.44
N GLU A 53 3.71 19.36 8.16
CA GLU A 53 2.93 20.48 7.62
C GLU A 53 1.45 20.12 7.40
N ARG A 54 1.17 18.84 7.15
CA ARG A 54 -0.18 18.36 6.80
C ARG A 54 -0.93 17.74 7.97
N ASN A 55 -0.47 16.58 8.43
CA ASN A 55 -1.05 15.77 9.50
C ASN A 55 -0.13 14.59 9.84
N LEU A 56 0.26 14.44 11.11
CA LEU A 56 1.09 13.32 11.57
C LEU A 56 0.42 11.95 11.42
N ALA A 57 -0.91 11.88 11.22
CA ALA A 57 -1.63 10.65 10.90
C ALA A 57 -1.09 9.95 9.63
N ILE A 58 -0.38 10.66 8.75
CA ILE A 58 0.32 10.07 7.60
C ILE A 58 1.33 8.99 8.02
N HIS A 59 1.96 9.13 9.19
CA HIS A 59 2.87 8.09 9.71
C HIS A 59 2.16 6.76 9.97
N ILE A 60 0.86 6.79 10.31
CA ILE A 60 0.08 5.56 10.57
C ILE A 60 0.09 4.66 9.33
N VAL A 61 0.00 5.23 8.12
CA VAL A 61 0.04 4.46 6.87
C VAL A 61 1.30 3.60 6.78
N TRP A 62 2.48 4.21 7.01
CA TRP A 62 3.75 3.50 6.89
C TRP A 62 4.07 2.59 8.06
N VAL A 63 3.61 2.92 9.26
CA VAL A 63 3.65 1.98 10.39
C VAL A 63 2.80 0.75 10.08
N MET A 64 1.60 0.93 9.52
CA MET A 64 0.75 -0.20 9.13
C MET A 64 1.33 -1.00 7.97
N MET A 65 2.05 -0.39 7.03
CA MET A 65 2.78 -1.12 5.98
C MET A 65 3.86 -2.06 6.54
N ILE A 66 4.48 -1.74 7.68
CA ILE A 66 5.37 -2.66 8.39
C ILE A 66 4.59 -3.89 8.88
N PHE A 67 3.39 -3.68 9.43
CA PHE A 67 2.53 -4.78 9.86
C PHE A 67 2.02 -5.63 8.68
N VAL A 68 1.72 -5.02 7.52
CA VAL A 68 1.42 -5.77 6.29
C VAL A 68 2.57 -6.73 5.95
N GLY A 69 3.82 -6.24 5.94
CA GLY A 69 4.99 -7.09 5.70
C GLY A 69 5.14 -8.22 6.72
N LEU A 70 4.89 -7.93 8.00
CA LEU A 70 4.94 -8.91 9.08
C LEU A 70 3.88 -10.01 8.92
N PHE A 71 2.64 -9.62 8.64
CA PHE A 71 1.54 -10.57 8.53
C PHE A 71 1.60 -11.37 7.24
N SER A 72 2.02 -10.75 6.12
CA SER A 72 2.36 -11.46 4.88
C SER A 72 3.46 -12.50 5.11
N ALA A 73 4.58 -12.12 5.76
CA ALA A 73 5.64 -13.08 6.09
C ALA A 73 5.14 -14.23 6.98
N TYR A 74 4.32 -13.91 7.99
CA TYR A 74 3.72 -14.93 8.86
C TYR A 74 2.77 -15.86 8.10
N PHE A 75 1.97 -15.32 7.19
CA PHE A 75 1.07 -16.09 6.33
C PHE A 75 1.86 -17.04 5.43
N HIS A 76 2.80 -16.54 4.63
CA HIS A 76 3.58 -17.38 3.69
C HIS A 76 4.50 -18.39 4.39
N MET A 77 4.92 -18.11 5.63
CA MET A 77 5.67 -19.07 6.43
C MET A 77 4.79 -20.23 6.90
N THR A 78 3.52 -19.97 7.24
CA THR A 78 2.65 -20.93 7.95
C THR A 78 1.50 -21.51 7.13
N LEU A 79 1.04 -20.81 6.10
CA LEU A 79 -0.22 -21.04 5.37
C LEU A 79 -1.42 -21.26 6.30
N SER A 80 -1.44 -20.52 7.42
CA SER A 80 -2.52 -20.59 8.39
C SER A 80 -3.65 -19.64 8.01
N PHE A 81 -4.89 -20.03 8.32
CA PHE A 81 -6.06 -19.17 8.14
C PHE A 81 -5.93 -17.84 8.91
N VAL A 82 -5.41 -17.88 10.14
CA VAL A 82 -5.18 -16.67 10.94
C VAL A 82 -4.16 -15.77 10.26
N GLY A 83 -3.07 -16.33 9.72
CA GLY A 83 -2.09 -15.58 8.94
C GLY A 83 -2.74 -14.92 7.72
N GLN A 84 -3.53 -15.68 6.95
CA GLN A 84 -4.26 -15.14 5.79
C GLN A 84 -5.15 -13.95 6.19
N MET A 85 -5.91 -14.08 7.28
CA MET A 85 -6.79 -13.01 7.74
C MET A 85 -5.99 -11.78 8.21
N LEU A 86 -4.89 -11.96 8.93
CA LEU A 86 -4.04 -10.86 9.36
C LEU A 86 -3.43 -10.12 8.16
N ASP A 87 -2.93 -10.85 7.17
CA ASP A 87 -2.36 -10.28 5.96
C ASP A 87 -3.42 -9.48 5.18
N GLU A 88 -4.49 -10.13 4.74
CA GLU A 88 -5.48 -9.46 3.90
C GLU A 88 -6.22 -8.31 4.61
N LEU A 89 -6.53 -8.44 5.91
CA LEU A 89 -7.16 -7.36 6.67
C LEU A 89 -6.19 -6.21 6.88
N SER A 90 -4.91 -6.46 7.15
CA SER A 90 -3.96 -5.36 7.32
C SER A 90 -3.85 -4.46 6.08
N ILE A 91 -3.90 -5.04 4.88
CA ILE A 91 -3.92 -4.28 3.62
C ILE A 91 -5.22 -3.46 3.50
N LEU A 92 -6.38 -4.06 3.80
CA LEU A 92 -7.67 -3.35 3.80
C LEU A 92 -7.62 -2.11 4.70
N TRP A 93 -7.07 -2.26 5.91
CA TRP A 93 -6.98 -1.16 6.87
C TRP A 93 -5.97 -0.09 6.44
N VAL A 94 -4.84 -0.45 5.83
CA VAL A 94 -3.90 0.53 5.24
C VAL A 94 -4.60 1.37 4.18
N LEU A 95 -5.35 0.73 3.28
CA LEU A 95 -6.11 1.44 2.24
C LEU A 95 -7.15 2.36 2.86
N ALA A 96 -7.87 1.89 3.90
CA ALA A 96 -8.85 2.70 4.61
C ALA A 96 -8.23 3.95 5.25
N VAL A 97 -7.09 3.82 5.93
CA VAL A 97 -6.37 4.96 6.51
C VAL A 97 -5.88 5.91 5.42
N GLY A 98 -5.27 5.38 4.34
CA GLY A 98 -4.83 6.18 3.21
C GLY A 98 -5.99 6.96 2.57
N TYR A 99 -7.15 6.33 2.42
CA TYR A 99 -8.35 6.96 1.89
C TYR A 99 -8.87 8.04 2.84
N ALA A 100 -8.98 7.75 4.14
CA ALA A 100 -9.42 8.72 5.13
C ALA A 100 -8.54 9.98 5.12
N VAL A 101 -7.22 9.82 5.05
CA VAL A 101 -6.24 10.92 5.09
C VAL A 101 -6.19 11.70 3.77
N TRP A 102 -6.04 11.02 2.63
CA TRP A 102 -5.67 11.64 1.36
C TRP A 102 -6.79 11.79 0.33
N PHE A 103 -7.98 11.22 0.55
CA PHE A 103 -9.04 11.33 -0.45
C PHE A 103 -9.42 12.80 -0.70
N PRO A 104 -9.44 13.31 -1.94
CA PRO A 104 -9.66 14.74 -2.17
C PRO A 104 -11.05 15.21 -1.69
N ARG A 105 -11.10 16.32 -0.95
CA ARG A 105 -12.37 16.88 -0.41
C ARG A 105 -13.39 17.19 -1.51
N LYS A 106 -12.92 17.59 -2.70
CA LYS A 106 -13.76 17.88 -3.88
C LYS A 106 -14.59 16.68 -4.37
N PHE A 107 -14.21 15.46 -3.99
CA PHE A 107 -14.91 14.24 -4.35
C PHE A 107 -15.70 13.64 -3.18
N PHE A 108 -15.81 14.35 -2.05
CA PHE A 108 -16.65 13.91 -0.95
C PHE A 108 -18.11 13.82 -1.41
N PRO A 109 -18.86 12.82 -0.92
CA PRO A 109 -20.32 12.82 -1.07
C PRO A 109 -20.91 14.13 -0.55
N SER A 110 -21.96 14.63 -1.21
CA SER A 110 -22.54 15.95 -0.91
C SER A 110 -22.99 16.14 0.54
N PHE A 111 -23.29 15.06 1.25
CA PHE A 111 -23.66 15.06 2.67
C PHE A 111 -22.47 15.12 3.65
N ILE A 112 -21.23 14.96 3.17
CA ILE A 112 -20.02 14.97 3.99
C ILE A 112 -19.26 16.27 3.75
N LYS A 113 -19.16 17.11 4.78
CA LYS A 113 -18.52 18.43 4.70
C LYS A 113 -17.09 18.45 5.24
N ASP A 114 -16.80 17.59 6.20
CA ASP A 114 -15.53 17.58 6.93
C ASP A 114 -14.83 16.22 6.87
N ARG A 115 -13.50 16.29 7.02
CA ARG A 115 -12.59 15.13 6.96
C ARG A 115 -12.87 14.11 8.06
N TRP A 116 -13.31 14.55 9.24
CA TRP A 116 -13.53 13.66 10.38
C TRP A 116 -14.79 12.81 10.18
N THR A 117 -15.87 13.39 9.67
CA THR A 117 -17.08 12.66 9.26
C THR A 117 -16.79 11.67 8.13
N PHE A 118 -15.97 12.07 7.15
CA PHE A 118 -15.50 11.15 6.11
C PHE A 118 -14.72 9.96 6.69
N ALA A 119 -13.74 10.23 7.56
CA ALA A 119 -12.93 9.19 8.20
C ALA A 119 -13.77 8.22 9.05
N ARG A 120 -14.79 8.71 9.76
CA ARG A 120 -15.74 7.86 10.48
C ARG A 120 -16.53 6.94 9.56
N LEU A 121 -17.01 7.44 8.42
CA LEU A 121 -17.71 6.62 7.43
C LEU A 121 -16.77 5.52 6.91
N VAL A 122 -15.54 5.87 6.53
CA VAL A 122 -14.54 4.91 6.07
C VAL A 122 -14.25 3.86 7.14
N LEU A 123 -14.10 4.26 8.41
CA LEU A 123 -13.90 3.35 9.53
C LEU A 123 -15.07 2.36 9.68
N VAL A 124 -16.31 2.85 9.69
CA VAL A 124 -17.50 1.99 9.80
C VAL A 124 -17.57 0.98 8.66
N LEU A 125 -17.36 1.43 7.41
CA LEU A 125 -17.33 0.54 6.25
C LEU A 125 -16.21 -0.49 6.33
N THR A 126 -15.03 -0.08 6.82
CA THR A 126 -13.86 -0.97 6.99
C THR A 126 -14.11 -2.03 8.05
N VAL A 127 -14.73 -1.68 9.17
CA VAL A 127 -15.11 -2.63 10.23
C VAL A 127 -16.16 -3.61 9.71
N ILE A 128 -17.21 -3.14 9.04
CA ILE A 128 -18.25 -4.01 8.44
C ILE A 128 -17.61 -4.98 7.44
N THR A 129 -16.73 -4.48 6.57
CA THR A 129 -16.02 -5.30 5.58
C THR A 129 -15.13 -6.32 6.28
N SER A 130 -14.37 -5.92 7.31
CA SER A 130 -13.49 -6.81 8.07
C SER A 130 -14.27 -7.96 8.73
N VAL A 131 -15.41 -7.66 9.37
CA VAL A 131 -16.28 -8.69 9.98
C VAL A 131 -16.86 -9.61 8.90
N SER A 132 -17.23 -9.06 7.74
CA SER A 132 -17.76 -9.84 6.61
C SER A 132 -16.70 -10.77 5.99
N SER A 133 -15.42 -10.39 6.02
CA SER A 133 -14.31 -11.22 5.51
C SER A 133 -14.18 -12.56 6.23
N PHE A 134 -14.60 -12.66 7.50
CA PHE A 134 -14.64 -13.95 8.21
C PHE A 134 -15.70 -14.91 7.68
N VAL A 135 -16.69 -14.42 6.92
CA VAL A 135 -17.74 -15.25 6.30
C VAL A 135 -17.31 -15.72 4.91
N LYS A 136 -16.71 -14.83 4.11
CA LYS A 136 -16.17 -15.16 2.78
C LYS A 136 -14.85 -14.42 2.55
N PRO A 137 -13.70 -15.03 2.89
CA PRO A 137 -12.37 -14.45 2.72
C PRO A 137 -12.12 -13.93 1.30
N THR A 138 -12.53 -14.70 0.29
CA THR A 138 -12.36 -14.34 -1.13
C THR A 138 -13.06 -13.04 -1.55
N ALA A 139 -14.11 -12.60 -0.84
CA ALA A 139 -14.76 -11.32 -1.10
C ALA A 139 -13.87 -10.12 -0.77
N ASN A 140 -12.95 -10.28 0.19
CA ASN A 140 -12.00 -9.26 0.60
C ASN A 140 -11.03 -8.90 -0.54
N ALA A 141 -10.53 -9.90 -1.26
CA ALA A 141 -9.67 -9.70 -2.42
C ALA A 141 -10.35 -8.87 -3.52
N TYR A 142 -11.65 -9.08 -3.79
CA TYR A 142 -12.39 -8.28 -4.76
C TYR A 142 -12.62 -6.84 -4.27
N ALA A 143 -12.98 -6.65 -3.00
CA ALA A 143 -13.13 -5.33 -2.41
C ALA A 143 -11.80 -4.54 -2.50
N LEU A 144 -10.68 -5.19 -2.18
CA LEU A 144 -9.34 -4.63 -2.24
C LEU A 144 -8.98 -4.16 -3.66
N ASN A 145 -9.24 -5.01 -4.66
CA ASN A 145 -9.00 -4.67 -6.07
C ASN A 145 -9.88 -3.51 -6.53
N CYS A 146 -11.14 -3.44 -6.11
CA CYS A 146 -12.04 -2.31 -6.40
C CYS A 146 -11.52 -0.98 -5.80
N PHE A 147 -11.04 -1.00 -4.55
CA PHE A 147 -10.42 0.18 -3.93
C PHE A 147 -9.13 0.59 -4.65
N GLY A 148 -8.27 -0.37 -4.99
CA GLY A 148 -7.05 -0.14 -5.75
C GLY A 148 -7.31 0.50 -7.12
N LEU A 149 -8.30 -0.02 -7.86
CA LEU A 149 -8.71 0.52 -9.16
C LEU A 149 -9.31 1.92 -9.05
N HIS A 150 -10.11 2.19 -8.01
CA HIS A 150 -10.67 3.52 -7.78
C HIS A 150 -9.56 4.55 -7.46
N LEU A 151 -8.60 4.17 -6.60
CA LEU A 151 -7.46 5.02 -6.30
C LEU A 151 -6.64 5.30 -7.56
N LEU A 152 -6.36 4.27 -8.36
CA LEU A 152 -5.64 4.40 -9.64
C LEU A 152 -6.36 5.34 -10.61
N TYR A 153 -7.68 5.20 -10.75
CA TYR A 153 -8.49 6.08 -11.61
C TYR A 153 -8.36 7.56 -11.20
N THR A 154 -8.42 7.84 -9.90
CA THR A 154 -8.24 9.21 -9.40
C THR A 154 -6.82 9.75 -9.64
N LEU A 155 -5.81 8.88 -9.58
CA LEU A 155 -4.41 9.24 -9.83
C LEU A 155 -4.10 9.49 -11.31
N ILE A 156 -4.64 8.66 -12.22
CA ILE A 156 -4.47 8.81 -13.68
C ILE A 156 -5.05 10.15 -14.15
N LYS A 157 -6.20 10.57 -13.59
CA LYS A 157 -6.78 11.89 -13.88
C LYS A 157 -5.95 13.05 -13.34
N ALA A 158 -5.12 12.82 -12.32
CA ALA A 158 -4.43 13.89 -11.63
C ALA A 158 -3.08 14.27 -12.25
N LEU A 159 -2.32 13.36 -12.89
CA LEU A 159 -0.97 13.73 -13.37
C LEU A 159 -0.38 12.85 -14.49
N ARG A 160 0.25 13.47 -15.50
CA ARG A 160 1.09 12.78 -16.52
C ARG A 160 2.39 12.18 -15.95
N LEU A 161 2.82 12.63 -14.77
CA LEU A 161 3.98 12.10 -14.03
C LEU A 161 3.66 10.79 -13.28
N ALA A 162 2.40 10.35 -13.26
CA ALA A 162 1.97 9.10 -12.62
C ALA A 162 2.42 7.83 -13.38
N LYS A 163 3.03 7.96 -14.57
CA LYS A 163 3.33 6.83 -15.46
C LYS A 163 4.11 5.70 -14.78
N LEU A 164 5.16 6.03 -14.03
CA LEU A 164 5.99 5.00 -13.38
C LEU A 164 5.26 4.32 -12.22
N SER A 165 4.57 5.09 -11.37
CA SER A 165 3.74 4.54 -10.28
C SER A 165 2.64 3.61 -10.82
N VAL A 166 1.93 4.05 -11.87
CA VAL A 166 0.88 3.27 -12.53
C VAL A 166 1.47 2.02 -13.19
N ALA A 167 2.60 2.14 -13.89
CA ALA A 167 3.26 1.00 -14.53
C ALA A 167 3.71 -0.05 -13.51
N LEU A 168 4.33 0.37 -12.40
CA LEU A 168 4.73 -0.52 -11.31
C LEU A 168 3.51 -1.22 -10.68
N TRP A 169 2.42 -0.49 -10.45
CA TRP A 169 1.19 -1.06 -9.90
C TRP A 169 0.55 -2.06 -10.87
N VAL A 170 0.42 -1.71 -12.16
CA VAL A 170 -0.11 -2.61 -13.19
C VAL A 170 0.73 -3.87 -13.31
N LEU A 171 2.06 -3.73 -13.29
CA LEU A 171 2.98 -4.87 -13.32
C LEU A 171 2.84 -5.75 -12.08
N ALA A 172 2.76 -5.16 -10.88
CA ALA A 172 2.53 -5.89 -9.64
C ALA A 172 1.23 -6.71 -9.73
N ILE A 173 0.10 -6.07 -10.05
CA ILE A 173 -1.19 -6.76 -10.17
C ILE A 173 -1.15 -7.83 -11.26
N SER A 174 -0.44 -7.60 -12.37
CA SER A 174 -0.25 -8.61 -13.42
C SER A 174 0.50 -9.84 -12.89
N CYS A 175 1.57 -9.65 -12.11
CA CYS A 175 2.27 -10.75 -11.43
C CYS A 175 1.34 -11.52 -10.49
N TRP A 176 0.55 -10.82 -9.67
CA TRP A 176 -0.41 -11.41 -8.73
C TRP A 176 -1.49 -12.24 -9.43
N ILE A 177 -2.13 -11.69 -10.47
CA ILE A 177 -3.17 -12.39 -11.26
C ILE A 177 -2.55 -13.60 -11.96
N SER A 178 -1.38 -13.42 -12.56
CA SER A 178 -0.69 -14.45 -13.31
C SER A 178 -0.23 -15.61 -12.42
N ASP A 179 0.22 -15.32 -11.20
CA ASP A 179 0.52 -16.36 -10.20
C ASP A 179 -0.74 -17.13 -9.82
N ARG A 180 -1.84 -16.43 -9.49
CA ARG A 180 -3.07 -17.05 -9.02
C ARG A 180 -3.78 -17.90 -10.07
N PHE A 181 -3.98 -17.37 -11.26
CA PHE A 181 -4.79 -18.02 -12.31
C PHE A 181 -3.93 -18.76 -13.34
N GLY A 182 -2.68 -18.36 -13.49
CA GLY A 182 -1.73 -18.94 -14.45
C GLY A 182 -0.79 -19.98 -13.84
N CYS A 183 -0.96 -20.39 -12.57
CA CYS A 183 0.03 -21.21 -11.88
C CYS A 183 0.45 -22.48 -12.66
N SER A 184 -0.51 -23.20 -13.24
CA SER A 184 -0.20 -24.42 -14.03
C SER A 184 0.73 -24.17 -15.22
N PHE A 185 0.71 -22.97 -15.80
CA PHE A 185 1.63 -22.56 -16.86
C PHE A 185 3.02 -22.26 -16.28
N TRP A 186 3.09 -21.55 -15.17
CA TRP A 186 4.33 -21.16 -14.51
C TRP A 186 5.08 -22.33 -13.89
N GLN A 187 4.37 -23.31 -13.34
CA GLN A 187 4.95 -24.57 -12.88
C GLN A 187 5.63 -25.34 -14.02
N ARG A 188 5.04 -25.38 -15.23
CA ARG A 188 5.67 -26.02 -16.41
C ARG A 188 6.97 -25.33 -16.83
N LEU A 189 7.07 -24.03 -16.59
CA LEU A 189 8.27 -23.23 -16.85
C LEU A 189 9.25 -23.22 -15.67
N ASN A 190 8.96 -23.94 -14.58
CA ASN A 190 9.73 -23.93 -13.33
C ASN A 190 9.94 -22.51 -12.75
N PHE A 191 8.96 -21.62 -12.90
CA PHE A 191 9.04 -20.23 -12.46
C PHE A 191 7.83 -19.84 -11.59
N CYS A 192 7.84 -20.23 -10.31
CA CYS A 192 6.72 -20.06 -9.39
C CYS A 192 6.90 -18.89 -8.39
N TYR A 193 7.62 -17.84 -8.78
CA TYR A 193 8.02 -16.74 -7.86
C TYR A 193 7.35 -15.41 -8.21
N LEU A 194 6.25 -15.43 -8.98
CA LEU A 194 5.56 -14.22 -9.41
C LEU A 194 4.88 -13.52 -8.24
N HIS A 195 4.35 -14.27 -7.27
CA HIS A 195 3.82 -13.69 -6.04
C HIS A 195 4.93 -12.99 -5.21
N SER A 196 6.14 -13.55 -5.17
CA SER A 196 7.28 -12.91 -4.51
C SER A 196 7.66 -11.58 -5.18
N ILE A 197 7.60 -11.55 -6.52
CA ILE A 197 7.83 -10.31 -7.29
C ILE A 197 6.72 -9.29 -7.01
N TRP A 198 5.47 -9.74 -6.84
CA TRP A 198 4.37 -8.85 -6.46
C TRP A 198 4.64 -8.13 -5.13
N HIS A 199 5.13 -8.80 -4.09
CA HIS A 199 5.49 -8.16 -2.81
C HIS A 199 6.45 -6.98 -2.98
N ILE A 200 7.50 -7.19 -3.77
CA ILE A 200 8.54 -6.17 -4.01
C ILE A 200 7.97 -5.02 -4.84
N LEU A 201 7.25 -5.34 -5.92
CA LEU A 201 6.70 -4.32 -6.80
C LEU A 201 5.60 -3.50 -6.12
N ILE A 202 4.73 -4.12 -5.33
CA ILE A 202 3.58 -3.43 -4.72
C ILE A 202 4.04 -2.42 -3.67
N VAL A 203 5.03 -2.76 -2.83
CA VAL A 203 5.53 -1.82 -1.82
C VAL A 203 6.25 -0.62 -2.45
N ILE A 204 6.99 -0.84 -3.56
CA ILE A 204 7.60 0.25 -4.33
C ILE A 204 6.51 1.07 -5.03
N ALA A 205 5.50 0.44 -5.62
CA ALA A 205 4.38 1.13 -6.26
C ALA A 205 3.62 2.02 -5.27
N VAL A 206 3.40 1.54 -4.04
CA VAL A 206 2.78 2.29 -2.94
C VAL A 206 3.67 3.47 -2.52
N ALA A 207 4.99 3.30 -2.43
CA ALA A 207 5.91 4.41 -2.16
C ALA A 207 5.80 5.52 -3.20
N TYR A 208 5.82 5.15 -4.48
CA TYR A 208 5.64 6.08 -5.59
C TYR A 208 4.25 6.74 -5.57
N GLY A 209 3.20 5.95 -5.35
CA GLY A 209 1.81 6.42 -5.36
C GLY A 209 1.51 7.37 -4.21
N THR A 210 1.95 7.06 -3.00
CA THR A 210 1.76 7.92 -1.82
C THR A 210 2.57 9.20 -1.90
N THR A 211 3.79 9.19 -2.45
CA THR A 211 4.53 10.43 -2.72
C THR A 211 3.82 11.31 -3.76
N LEU A 212 3.28 10.71 -4.82
CA LEU A 212 2.48 11.44 -5.80
C LEU A 212 1.22 12.04 -5.17
N ILE A 213 0.52 11.28 -4.34
CA ILE A 213 -0.65 11.74 -3.59
C ILE A 213 -0.26 12.89 -2.65
N ALA A 214 0.82 12.76 -1.90
CA ALA A 214 1.33 13.79 -1.00
C ALA A 214 1.69 15.07 -1.76
N TYR A 215 2.33 14.95 -2.93
CA TYR A 215 2.64 16.07 -3.81
C TYR A 215 1.37 16.81 -4.26
N LEU A 216 0.33 16.07 -4.66
CA LEU A 216 -0.94 16.65 -5.07
C LEU A 216 -1.67 17.30 -3.89
N ASP A 217 -1.77 16.61 -2.75
CA ASP A 217 -2.41 17.12 -1.54
C ASP A 217 -1.70 18.38 -1.03
N ALA A 218 -0.37 18.44 -1.05
CA ALA A 218 0.38 19.65 -0.69
C ALA A 218 0.03 20.85 -1.60
N ASN A 219 -0.06 20.63 -2.92
CA ASN A 219 -0.43 21.70 -3.87
C ASN A 219 -1.86 22.23 -3.66
N TYR A 220 -2.79 21.39 -3.19
CA TYR A 220 -4.20 21.78 -3.03
C TYR A 220 -4.56 22.26 -1.62
N GLU A 221 -3.90 21.74 -0.59
CA GLU A 221 -4.31 21.91 0.80
C GLU A 221 -3.28 22.69 1.65
N ILE A 222 -2.06 22.93 1.13
CA ILE A 222 -1.01 23.72 1.81
C ILE A 222 -0.66 24.94 0.94
N PRO A 223 -1.41 26.06 1.05
CA PRO A 223 -1.36 27.17 0.10
C PRO A 223 -0.03 27.93 0.05
N TYR A 224 0.82 27.80 1.07
CA TYR A 224 2.13 28.44 1.18
C TYR A 224 3.31 27.50 0.82
N SER A 225 3.02 26.26 0.45
CA SER A 225 4.04 25.30 0.05
C SER A 225 4.40 25.43 -1.43
N LEU A 226 5.70 25.28 -1.72
CA LEU A 226 6.19 25.02 -3.07
C LEU A 226 6.71 23.58 -3.11
N PRO A 227 5.82 22.59 -3.33
CA PRO A 227 6.21 21.19 -3.30
C PRO A 227 7.08 20.87 -4.53
N GLY A 228 8.23 20.25 -4.28
CA GLY A 228 9.09 19.64 -5.29
C GLY A 228 9.12 18.12 -5.15
N LEU A 229 9.47 17.42 -6.22
CA LEU A 229 9.77 15.99 -6.19
C LEU A 229 11.28 15.78 -6.28
N GLN A 230 11.80 14.96 -5.37
CA GLN A 230 13.22 14.57 -5.30
C GLN A 230 13.31 13.05 -5.15
N PHE A 231 14.47 12.47 -5.46
CA PHE A 231 14.71 11.03 -5.37
C PHE A 231 15.82 10.71 -4.39
N TRP A 232 15.55 9.78 -3.49
CA TRP A 232 16.51 9.26 -2.52
C TRP A 232 17.11 7.93 -3.02
N PRO A 233 18.42 7.68 -2.84
CA PRO A 233 19.42 8.52 -2.17
C PRO A 233 20.00 9.62 -3.06
N CYS A 234 19.78 9.56 -4.38
CA CYS A 234 20.32 10.53 -5.33
C CYS A 234 19.31 10.87 -6.44
N ASP A 235 19.12 12.16 -6.71
CA ASP A 235 18.22 12.66 -7.76
C ASP A 235 18.56 12.15 -9.18
N LYS A 236 19.81 11.73 -9.40
CA LYS A 236 20.28 11.21 -10.69
C LYS A 236 19.94 9.73 -10.90
N TRP A 237 19.52 9.03 -9.86
CA TRP A 237 19.21 7.60 -9.95
C TRP A 237 17.79 7.40 -10.49
N ALA A 238 17.69 6.72 -11.63
CA ALA A 238 16.41 6.40 -12.27
C ALA A 238 15.49 5.50 -11.42
N VAL A 239 16.05 4.82 -10.42
CA VAL A 239 15.36 3.87 -9.53
C VAL A 239 15.29 4.33 -8.07
N GLY A 240 15.64 5.60 -7.79
CA GLY A 240 15.52 6.15 -6.43
C GLY A 240 14.08 6.15 -5.92
N LEU A 241 13.90 6.19 -4.60
CA LEU A 241 12.58 6.36 -4.00
C LEU A 241 12.17 7.84 -4.06
N PRO A 242 10.99 8.15 -4.62
CA PRO A 242 10.54 9.53 -4.72
C PRO A 242 10.08 10.02 -3.35
N HIS A 243 10.39 11.27 -3.03
CA HIS A 243 9.86 11.96 -1.88
C HIS A 243 9.54 13.41 -2.20
N ILE A 244 8.70 13.99 -1.35
CA ILE A 244 8.28 15.38 -1.46
C ILE A 244 9.24 16.28 -0.69
N SER A 245 9.73 17.33 -1.35
CA SER A 245 10.44 18.44 -0.73
C SER A 245 9.45 19.58 -0.52
N VAL A 246 9.12 19.87 0.74
CA VAL A 246 8.20 20.98 1.07
C VAL A 246 9.02 22.20 1.41
N LYS A 247 9.13 23.15 0.47
CA LYS A 247 9.72 24.47 0.73
C LYS A 247 8.62 25.44 1.17
N ILE A 248 8.81 26.06 2.33
CA ILE A 248 7.89 27.07 2.87
C ILE A 248 8.44 28.45 2.52
N THR A 249 7.63 29.29 1.87
CA THR A 249 8.05 30.66 1.52
C THR A 249 7.76 31.62 2.67
N LEU A 250 8.79 32.14 3.33
CA LEU A 250 8.64 33.08 4.46
C LEU A 250 7.81 34.33 4.12
N HIS A 251 7.81 34.77 2.85
CA HIS A 251 7.08 35.96 2.42
C HIS A 251 5.54 35.84 2.49
N LEU A 252 5.00 34.61 2.53
CA LEU A 252 3.55 34.36 2.62
C LEU A 252 3.07 34.09 4.05
N LEU A 253 3.98 33.74 4.98
CA LEU A 253 3.66 33.55 6.40
C LEU A 253 3.22 34.87 7.07
N THR A 254 3.81 36.00 6.68
CA THR A 254 3.40 37.34 7.14
C THR A 254 2.00 37.73 6.66
N PHE A 255 1.55 37.25 5.50
CA PHE A 255 0.19 37.52 5.02
C PHE A 255 -0.86 36.64 5.71
N ALA A 256 -0.55 35.38 6.00
CA ALA A 256 -1.49 34.47 6.67
C ALA A 256 -1.73 34.85 8.14
N CYS A 257 -0.70 35.33 8.86
CA CYS A 257 -0.85 35.78 10.24
C CYS A 257 -1.66 37.09 10.37
N CYS A 258 -1.87 37.82 9.27
CA CYS A 258 -2.73 39.01 9.24
C CYS A 258 -4.20 38.70 8.87
N ILE A 259 -4.55 37.46 8.54
CA ILE A 259 -5.90 37.07 8.09
C ILE A 259 -6.59 36.08 9.07
N SER A 260 -5.88 35.63 10.12
CA SER A 260 -6.46 34.81 11.21
C SER A 260 -7.03 35.66 12.34
#